data_AF-A0A850CKS1-F1
#
_entry.id   AF-A0A850CKS1-F1
#
_cell.length_a   1.000
_cell.length_b   1.000
_cell.length_c   1.000
_cell.angle_alpha   90.00
_cell.angle_beta   90.00
_cell.angle_gamma   90.00
#
_symmetry.space_group_name_H-M   'P 1'
#
loop_
_entity.id
_entity.type
_entity.pdbx_description
1 polymer ?
#
loop_
_entity_poly.entity_id
_entity_poly.type
_entity_poly.pdbx_seq_one_letter_code
_entity_poly.pdbx_strand_id
1 'polypeptide(L)'
;MPEKTPQDRKAKDGGHRFTVGGKTYTLPAISEDAAAQIPGGYMYDAAMKPDDDMAQLRLAFATLEAAKPSPAALTALKSLPAPQMLEVIGAWMGESSGSSD
;
A
#
# COMPACT_ATOMS: atom_id res chain seq x y z
N MET A 1 -17.52 32.73 -11.84
CA MET A 1 -16.73 31.80 -11.01
C MET A 1 -16.47 30.57 -11.86
N PRO A 2 -15.23 30.15 -12.13
CA PRO A 2 -15.03 28.96 -12.93
C PRO A 2 -15.27 27.72 -12.06
N GLU A 3 -16.20 26.87 -12.52
CA GLU A 3 -16.51 25.56 -11.95
C GLU A 3 -15.26 24.67 -12.02
N LYS A 4 -14.79 24.19 -10.87
CA LYS A 4 -13.77 23.14 -10.82
C LYS A 4 -14.41 21.84 -11.28
N THR A 5 -14.12 21.43 -12.51
CA THR A 5 -14.43 20.10 -13.03
C THR A 5 -13.84 19.05 -12.09
N PRO A 6 -14.56 17.96 -11.74
CA PRO A 6 -13.98 16.87 -10.98
C PRO A 6 -12.81 16.32 -11.81
N GLN A 7 -11.59 16.46 -11.30
CA GLN A 7 -10.44 15.82 -11.91
C GLN A 7 -10.67 14.32 -11.83
N ASP A 8 -10.84 13.68 -12.99
CA ASP A 8 -10.66 12.24 -13.16
C ASP A 8 -9.36 11.85 -12.46
N ARG A 9 -9.48 11.15 -11.33
CA ARG A 9 -8.35 10.55 -10.62
C ARG A 9 -7.79 9.44 -11.50
N LYS A 10 -7.02 9.81 -12.52
CA LYS A 10 -6.16 8.83 -13.21
C LYS A 10 -5.21 8.25 -12.17
N ALA A 11 -5.42 7.00 -11.81
CA ALA A 11 -4.46 6.22 -11.06
C ALA A 11 -3.11 6.34 -11.78
N LYS A 12 -2.07 6.82 -11.09
CA LYS A 12 -0.71 6.77 -11.63
C LYS A 12 -0.41 5.28 -11.90
N ASP A 13 -0.12 4.93 -13.14
CA ASP A 13 0.24 3.58 -13.60
C ASP A 13 1.52 2.99 -12.94
N GLY A 14 2.03 3.59 -11.86
CA GLY A 14 3.29 3.23 -11.23
C GLY A 14 3.08 2.45 -9.94
N GLY A 15 3.06 1.12 -10.03
CA GLY A 15 3.23 0.27 -8.86
C GLY A 15 4.61 0.46 -8.20
N HIS A 16 4.72 0.17 -6.89
CA HIS A 16 5.98 0.28 -6.15
C HIS A 16 6.94 -0.85 -6.51
N ARG A 17 8.18 -0.51 -6.89
CA ARG A 17 9.19 -1.48 -7.35
C ARG A 17 10.16 -1.81 -6.23
N PHE A 18 10.43 -3.09 -6.02
CA PHE A 18 11.43 -3.58 -5.07
C PHE A 18 12.26 -4.71 -5.70
N THR A 19 13.45 -4.99 -5.15
CA THR A 19 14.38 -5.97 -5.73
C THR A 19 14.70 -7.07 -4.73
N VAL A 20 14.68 -8.33 -5.18
CA VAL A 20 15.04 -9.51 -4.41
C VAL A 20 15.95 -10.39 -5.25
N GLY A 21 17.17 -10.68 -4.77
CA GLY A 21 18.13 -11.54 -5.48
C GLY A 21 18.44 -11.06 -6.91
N GLY A 22 18.53 -9.73 -7.12
CA GLY A 22 18.80 -9.12 -8.43
C GLY A 22 17.60 -9.09 -9.40
N LYS A 23 16.43 -9.58 -8.98
CA LYS A 23 15.17 -9.49 -9.77
C LYS A 23 14.28 -8.40 -9.21
N THR A 24 13.73 -7.57 -10.10
CA THR A 24 12.77 -6.52 -9.73
C THR A 24 11.35 -7.06 -9.78
N TYR A 25 10.58 -6.75 -8.74
CA TYR A 25 9.16 -7.06 -8.59
C TYR A 25 8.39 -5.76 -8.36
N THR A 26 7.08 -5.79 -8.62
CA THR A 26 6.21 -4.63 -8.50
C THR A 26 5.01 -4.95 -7.63
N LEU A 27 4.77 -4.15 -6.59
CA LEU A 27 3.50 -4.09 -5.87
C LEU A 27 2.55 -3.17 -6.64
N PRO A 28 1.26 -3.53 -6.80
CA PRO A 28 0.29 -2.69 -7.48
C PRO A 28 0.07 -1.38 -6.71
N ALA A 29 -0.37 -0.33 -7.41
CA ALA A 29 -0.84 0.89 -6.74
C ALA A 29 -2.05 0.56 -5.86
N ILE A 30 -2.18 1.26 -4.72
CA ILE A 30 -3.34 1.11 -3.84
C ILE A 30 -4.50 1.84 -4.51
N SER A 31 -5.44 1.08 -5.06
CA SER A 31 -6.63 1.63 -5.71
C SER A 31 -7.73 1.96 -4.70
N GLU A 32 -8.67 2.82 -5.09
CA GLU A 32 -9.88 3.10 -4.29
C GLU A 32 -10.70 1.82 -4.03
N ASP A 33 -10.74 0.91 -5.02
CA ASP A 33 -11.37 -0.40 -4.87
C ASP A 33 -10.69 -1.26 -3.81
N ALA A 34 -9.36 -1.22 -3.71
CA ALA A 34 -8.64 -1.93 -2.66
C ALA A 34 -8.97 -1.36 -1.27
N ALA A 35 -9.05 -0.04 -1.15
CA ALA A 35 -9.44 0.60 0.12
C ALA A 35 -10.84 0.17 0.59
N ALA A 36 -11.79 -0.01 -0.34
CA ALA A 36 -13.15 -0.47 -0.02
C ALA A 36 -13.23 -1.93 0.48
N GLN A 37 -12.19 -2.74 0.25
CA GLN A 37 -12.14 -4.14 0.71
C GLN A 37 -11.50 -4.27 2.11
N ILE A 38 -10.92 -3.20 2.66
CA ILE A 38 -10.26 -3.24 3.97
C ILE A 38 -11.33 -3.16 5.06
N PRO A 39 -11.37 -4.10 6.03
CA PRO A 39 -12.26 -4.00 7.17
C PRO A 39 -12.07 -2.68 7.93
N GLY A 40 -13.15 -1.92 8.12
CA GLY A 40 -13.09 -0.60 8.77
C GLY A 40 -12.52 -0.62 10.19
N GLY A 41 -12.59 -1.76 10.88
CA GLY A 41 -11.96 -1.96 12.19
C GLY A 41 -10.44 -1.78 12.17
N TYR A 42 -9.75 -2.22 11.11
CA TYR A 42 -8.30 -2.03 10.99
C TYR A 42 -7.92 -0.56 10.81
N MET A 43 -8.70 0.18 10.01
CA MET A 43 -8.50 1.62 9.84
C MET A 43 -8.78 2.37 11.15
N TYR A 44 -9.87 2.02 11.84
CA TYR A 44 -10.22 2.64 13.12
C TYR A 44 -9.15 2.40 14.19
N ASP A 45 -8.68 1.15 14.34
CA ASP A 45 -7.63 0.82 15.31
C ASP A 45 -6.33 1.56 15.02
N ALA A 46 -5.88 1.58 13.76
CA ALA A 46 -4.68 2.32 13.36
C ALA A 46 -4.82 3.84 13.60
N ALA A 47 -6.02 4.41 13.44
CA ALA A 47 -6.27 5.83 13.67
C ALA A 47 -6.35 6.18 15.17
N MET A 48 -6.98 5.32 15.97
CA MET A 48 -7.22 5.59 17.40
C MET A 48 -6.06 5.15 18.30
N LYS A 49 -5.17 4.28 17.80
CA LYS A 49 -3.99 3.78 18.50
C LYS A 49 -2.74 4.00 17.65
N PRO A 50 -2.34 5.27 17.42
CA PRO A 50 -1.19 5.57 16.56
C PRO A 50 0.11 4.95 17.06
N ASP A 51 0.27 4.76 18.38
CA ASP A 51 1.44 4.15 19.01
C ASP A 51 1.39 2.61 19.04
N ASP A 52 0.31 1.99 18.54
CA ASP A 52 0.22 0.53 18.39
C ASP A 52 0.75 0.14 17.01
N ASP A 53 2.05 -0.13 16.95
CA ASP A 53 2.72 -0.62 15.73
C ASP A 53 2.01 -1.83 15.13
N MET A 54 1.41 -2.70 15.95
CA MET A 54 0.68 -3.86 15.46
C MET A 54 -0.64 -3.47 14.80
N ALA A 55 -1.28 -2.38 15.21
CA ALA A 55 -2.45 -1.84 14.51
C ALA A 55 -2.06 -1.32 13.12
N GLN A 56 -0.95 -0.58 13.02
CA GLN A 56 -0.42 -0.11 11.73
C GLN A 56 -0.06 -1.28 10.80
N LEU A 57 0.60 -2.31 11.34
CA LEU A 57 0.97 -3.50 10.59
C LEU A 57 -0.25 -4.28 10.08
N ARG A 58 -1.28 -4.45 10.91
CA ARG A 58 -2.54 -5.11 10.48
C ARG A 58 -3.17 -4.36 9.31
N LEU A 59 -3.23 -3.03 9.39
CA LEU A 59 -3.74 -2.20 8.29
C LEU A 59 -2.90 -2.34 7.02
N ALA A 60 -1.57 -2.29 7.15
CA ALA A 60 -0.66 -2.42 6.02
C ALA A 60 -0.80 -3.79 5.31
N PHE A 61 -0.92 -4.88 6.07
CA PHE A 61 -1.14 -6.21 5.50
C PHE A 61 -2.53 -6.39 4.89
N ALA A 62 -3.57 -5.86 5.52
CA ALA A 62 -4.91 -5.86 4.93
C ALA A 62 -4.93 -5.07 3.60
N THR A 63 -4.20 -3.95 3.54
CA THR A 63 -4.03 -3.17 2.31
C THR A 63 -3.29 -3.97 1.24
N LEU A 64 -2.21 -4.66 1.61
CA LEU A 64 -1.45 -5.54 0.71
C LEU A 64 -2.33 -6.65 0.13
N GLU A 65 -3.15 -7.31 0.95
CA GLU A 65 -4.07 -8.35 0.48
C GLU A 65 -5.14 -7.78 -0.45
N ALA A 66 -5.74 -6.65 -0.09
CA ALA A 66 -6.76 -5.98 -0.88
C ALA A 66 -6.24 -5.49 -2.24
N ALA A 67 -4.98 -5.06 -2.30
CA ALA A 67 -4.33 -4.60 -3.53
C ALA A 67 -4.02 -5.73 -4.52
N LYS A 68 -4.13 -7.01 -4.10
CA LYS A 68 -3.96 -8.21 -4.93
C LYS A 68 -2.64 -8.20 -5.73
N PRO A 69 -1.47 -8.14 -5.05
CA PRO A 69 -0.19 -8.27 -5.72
C PRO A 69 -0.10 -9.61 -6.47
N SER A 70 0.68 -9.62 -7.56
CA SER A 70 0.95 -10.86 -8.27
C SER A 70 1.55 -11.92 -7.32
N PRO A 71 1.26 -13.22 -7.48
CA PRO A 71 1.83 -14.27 -6.64
C PRO A 71 3.36 -14.21 -6.57
N ALA A 72 4.03 -13.91 -7.68
CA ALA A 72 5.48 -13.77 -7.73
C ALA A 72 6.00 -12.61 -6.89
N ALA A 73 5.34 -11.45 -6.93
CA ALA A 73 5.71 -10.30 -6.09
C ALA A 73 5.45 -10.60 -4.61
N LEU A 74 4.32 -11.22 -4.27
CA LEU A 74 4.01 -11.58 -2.89
C LEU A 74 5.02 -12.60 -2.31
N THR A 75 5.38 -13.62 -3.10
CA THR A 75 6.42 -14.59 -2.70
C THR A 75 7.78 -13.92 -2.54
N ALA A 76 8.17 -13.03 -3.45
CA ALA A 76 9.42 -12.30 -3.34
C ALA A 76 9.45 -11.42 -2.08
N LEU A 77 8.37 -10.67 -1.81
CA LEU A 77 8.23 -9.86 -0.60
C LEU A 77 8.36 -10.70 0.67
N LYS A 78 7.67 -11.85 0.73
CA LYS A 78 7.71 -12.78 1.88
C LYS A 78 9.05 -13.50 2.06
N SER A 79 9.92 -13.50 1.04
CA SER A 79 11.27 -14.08 1.13
C SER A 79 12.29 -13.12 1.76
N LEU A 80 11.94 -11.84 1.91
CA LEU A 80 12.81 -10.85 2.53
C LEU A 80 12.89 -11.07 4.06
N PRO A 81 14.03 -10.74 4.69
CA PRO A 81 14.10 -10.57 6.14
C PRO A 81 13.06 -9.54 6.60
N ALA A 82 12.49 -9.74 7.80
CA ALA A 82 11.41 -8.90 8.32
C ALA A 82 11.70 -7.38 8.24
N PRO A 83 12.89 -6.87 8.59
CA PRO A 83 13.18 -5.44 8.45
C PRO A 83 13.06 -4.93 7.00
N GLN A 84 13.58 -5.68 6.03
CA GLN A 84 13.53 -5.30 4.60
C GLN A 84 12.11 -5.38 4.06
N MET A 85 11.32 -6.37 4.49
CA MET A 85 9.91 -6.46 4.14
C MET A 85 9.12 -5.25 4.65
N LEU A 86 9.39 -4.81 5.89
CA LEU A 86 8.76 -3.63 6.48
C LEU A 86 9.18 -2.34 5.77
N GLU A 87 10.44 -2.21 5.37
CA GLU A 87 10.91 -1.07 4.56
C GLU A 87 10.15 -0.98 3.23
N VAL A 88 10.01 -2.10 2.51
CA VAL A 88 9.26 -2.14 1.24
C VAL A 88 7.78 -1.78 1.44
N ILE A 89 7.14 -2.36 2.47
CA ILE A 89 5.73 -2.07 2.77
C ILE A 89 5.54 -0.60 3.19
N GLY A 90 6.42 -0.07 4.04
CA GLY A 90 6.39 1.31 4.48
C GLY A 90 6.54 2.29 3.32
N ALA A 91 7.50 2.04 2.43
CA ALA A 91 7.70 2.84 1.21
C ALA A 91 6.47 2.79 0.29
N TRP A 92 5.92 1.59 0.05
CA TRP A 92 4.73 1.39 -0.76
C TRP A 92 3.49 2.12 -0.21
N MET A 93 3.27 2.05 1.11
CA MET A 93 2.18 2.76 1.79
C MET A 93 2.40 4.29 1.77
N GLY A 94 3.63 4.75 1.96
CA GLY A 94 4.01 6.18 1.90
C GLY A 94 3.79 6.80 0.52
N GLU A 95 4.12 6.06 -0.55
CA GLU A 95 3.89 6.51 -1.93
C GLU A 95 2.39 6.65 -2.26
N SER A 96 1.52 5.89 -1.60
CA SER A 96 0.06 5.97 -1.79
C SER A 96 -0.60 7.16 -1.08
N SER A 97 0.03 7.70 -0.02
CA SER A 97 -0.48 8.81 0.78
C SER A 97 0.01 10.19 0.32
N GLY A 98 0.94 10.23 -0.65
CA GLY A 98 1.56 11.45 -1.18
C GLY A 98 1.20 11.74 -2.64
N SER A 99 0.09 12.44 -2.88
CA SER A 99 -0.06 13.31 -4.07
C SER A 99 -1.03 14.45 -3.74
N SER A 100 -0.51 15.50 -3.13
CA SER A 100 -1.11 16.84 -3.12
C SER A 100 -0.02 17.81 -3.56
N ASP A 101 0.00 18.12 -4.85
CA ASP A 101 0.54 19.37 -5.41
C ASP A 101 -0.67 20.20 -5.89
#